data_AF-A0A7Y8CKU1-F1
#
_entry.id   AF-A0A7Y8CKU1-F1
#
_cell.length_a   1.000
_cell.length_b   1.000
_cell.length_c   1.000
_cell.angle_alpha   90.00
_cell.angle_beta   90.00
_cell.angle_gamma   90.00
#
_symmetry.space_group_name_H-M   'P 1'
#
loop_
_entity.id
_entity.type
_entity.pdbx_description
1 polymer ?
#
loop_
_entity_poly.entity_id
_entity_poly.type
_entity_poly.pdbx_seq_one_letter_code
_entity_poly.pdbx_strand_id
1 'polypeptide(L)'
;MEMSLTLYDALTTASIPANKAKAVVDAWEADMKNLATKSDLLQTEARLEARLDARFSEQGSVVRELGSEMRAQGVELRALIKEQGADLRSSISALESQNKILRWQFGLIFICVAVPLLKMGFELLSRSA
;
A
#
# COMPACT_ATOMS: atom_id res chain seq x y z
N MET A 1 -52.48 3.02 -39.66
CA MET A 1 -53.18 1.73 -39.60
C MET A 1 -52.09 0.67 -39.71
N GLU A 2 -51.49 0.32 -38.58
CA GLU A 2 -50.40 -0.65 -38.54
C GLU A 2 -50.99 -2.03 -38.81
N MET A 3 -50.90 -2.50 -40.06
CA MET A 3 -51.23 -3.88 -40.40
C MET A 3 -50.09 -4.76 -39.91
N SER A 4 -50.16 -5.19 -38.65
CA SER A 4 -49.32 -6.29 -38.17
C SER A 4 -49.83 -7.58 -38.82
N LEU A 5 -49.34 -7.87 -40.04
CA LEU A 5 -49.43 -9.21 -40.61
C LEU A 5 -48.79 -10.16 -39.60
N THR A 6 -49.55 -11.16 -39.15
CA THR A 6 -48.99 -12.19 -38.28
C THR A 6 -47.88 -12.92 -39.03
N LEU A 7 -46.85 -13.40 -38.33
CA LEU A 7 -45.73 -14.12 -38.95
C LEU A 7 -46.25 -15.31 -39.79
N TYR A 8 -47.34 -15.93 -39.35
CA TYR A 8 -48.06 -16.97 -40.09
C TYR A 8 -48.64 -16.48 -41.42
N ASP A 9 -49.34 -15.34 -41.45
CA ASP A 9 -49.91 -14.77 -42.68
C ASP A 9 -48.83 -14.31 -43.65
N ALA A 10 -47.71 -13.80 -43.14
CA ALA A 10 -46.56 -13.44 -43.96
C ALA A 10 -45.90 -14.67 -44.62
N LEU A 11 -45.76 -15.78 -43.88
CA LEU A 11 -45.18 -17.03 -44.38
C LEU A 11 -46.10 -17.71 -45.41
N THR A 12 -47.41 -17.70 -45.17
CA THR A 12 -48.39 -18.27 -46.12
C THR A 12 -48.52 -17.42 -47.39
N THR A 13 -48.42 -16.10 -47.29
CA THR A 13 -48.35 -15.17 -48.44
C THR A 13 -47.07 -15.37 -49.27
N ALA A 14 -45.97 -15.79 -48.62
CA ALA A 14 -44.72 -16.17 -49.29
C ALA A 14 -44.73 -17.58 -49.90
N SER A 15 -45.91 -18.20 -50.10
CA SER A 15 -46.09 -19.55 -50.66
C SER A 15 -45.46 -20.69 -49.83
N ILE A 16 -45.25 -20.50 -48.52
CA ILE A 16 -44.83 -21.59 -47.64
C ILE A 16 -46.06 -22.44 -47.28
N PRO A 17 -45.98 -23.79 -47.39
CA PRO A 17 -47.06 -24.68 -46.97
C PRO A 17 -47.50 -24.42 -45.53
N ALA A 18 -48.82 -24.40 -45.29
CA ALA A 18 -49.42 -24.04 -44.00
C ALA A 18 -48.86 -24.85 -42.80
N ASN A 19 -48.53 -26.13 -43.02
CA ASN A 19 -47.91 -26.98 -42.00
C ASN A 19 -46.50 -26.51 -41.59
N LYS A 20 -45.69 -26.06 -42.55
CA LYS A 20 -44.35 -25.52 -42.30
C LYS A 20 -44.41 -24.12 -41.70
N ALA A 21 -45.33 -23.28 -42.18
CA ALA A 21 -45.55 -21.95 -41.63
C ALA A 21 -45.94 -22.03 -40.14
N LYS A 22 -46.82 -22.97 -39.78
CA LYS A 22 -47.19 -23.22 -38.38
C LYS A 22 -46.01 -23.71 -37.54
N ALA A 23 -45.24 -24.68 -38.05
CA ALA A 23 -44.07 -25.19 -37.33
C ALA A 23 -43.02 -24.11 -37.02
N VAL A 24 -42.81 -23.15 -37.93
CA VAL A 24 -41.90 -22.02 -37.71
C VAL A 24 -42.44 -21.06 -36.65
N VAL A 25 -43.74 -20.79 -36.65
CA VAL A 25 -44.39 -19.94 -35.64
C VAL A 25 -44.34 -20.59 -34.27
N ASP A 26 -44.66 -21.88 -34.17
CA ASP A 26 -44.62 -22.64 -32.92
C ASP A 26 -43.18 -22.70 -32.37
N ALA A 27 -42.18 -22.91 -33.24
CA ALA A 27 -40.77 -22.87 -32.84
C ALA A 27 -40.32 -21.48 -32.38
N TRP A 28 -40.72 -20.42 -33.07
CA TRP A 28 -40.39 -19.05 -32.69
C TRP A 28 -41.06 -18.62 -31.37
N GLU A 29 -42.31 -19.03 -31.15
CA GLU A 29 -43.01 -18.77 -29.89
C GLU A 29 -42.37 -19.55 -28.73
N ALA A 30 -41.96 -20.80 -28.98
CA ALA A 30 -41.20 -21.59 -28.01
C ALA A 30 -39.86 -20.93 -27.66
N ASP A 31 -39.13 -20.39 -28.64
CA ASP A 31 -37.88 -19.67 -28.40
C ASP A 31 -38.09 -18.34 -27.67
N MET A 32 -39.12 -17.57 -28.02
CA MET A 32 -39.45 -16.31 -27.35
C MET A 32 -39.81 -16.49 -25.88
N LYS A 33 -40.41 -17.63 -25.50
CA LYS A 33 -40.68 -17.97 -24.10
C LYS A 33 -39.42 -18.18 -23.25
N ASN A 34 -38.29 -18.50 -23.89
CA ASN A 34 -37.02 -18.72 -23.20
C ASN A 34 -36.14 -17.46 -23.12
N LEU A 35 -36.55 -16.35 -23.75
CA LEU A 35 -35.80 -15.11 -23.71
C LEU A 35 -36.10 -14.30 -22.45
N ALA A 36 -35.06 -13.71 -21.88
CA ALA A 36 -35.20 -12.76 -20.79
C ALA A 36 -36.00 -11.54 -21.26
N THR A 37 -36.95 -11.12 -20.44
CA THR A 37 -37.77 -9.95 -20.71
C THR A 37 -37.00 -8.65 -20.42
N LYS A 38 -37.49 -7.52 -20.94
CA LYS A 38 -36.94 -6.21 -20.58
C LYS A 38 -36.97 -5.94 -19.07
N SER A 39 -37.95 -6.48 -18.37
CA SER A 39 -38.05 -6.38 -16.90
C SER A 39 -36.89 -7.11 -16.22
N ASP A 40 -36.52 -8.30 -16.70
CA ASP A 40 -35.41 -9.08 -16.15
C ASP A 40 -34.08 -8.33 -16.32
N LEU A 41 -33.88 -7.73 -17.49
CA LEU A 41 -32.71 -6.87 -17.77
C LEU A 41 -32.63 -5.68 -16.80
N LEU A 42 -33.72 -4.91 -16.66
CA LEU A 42 -33.77 -3.78 -15.72
C LEU A 42 -33.52 -4.20 -14.27
N GLN A 43 -34.04 -5.37 -13.86
CA GLN A 43 -33.78 -5.90 -12.54
C GLN A 43 -32.30 -6.26 -12.35
N THR A 44 -31.66 -6.84 -13.36
CA THR A 44 -30.22 -7.15 -13.29
C THR A 44 -29.35 -5.90 -13.28
N GLU A 45 -29.72 -4.86 -14.05
CA GLU A 45 -29.03 -3.57 -14.07
C GLU A 45 -29.09 -2.89 -12.70
N ALA A 46 -30.30 -2.73 -12.14
CA ALA A 46 -30.47 -2.16 -10.80
C ALA A 46 -29.71 -2.95 -9.72
N ARG A 47 -29.69 -4.28 -9.82
CA ARG A 47 -28.91 -5.13 -8.91
C ARG A 47 -27.40 -4.93 -9.08
N LEU A 48 -26.92 -4.72 -10.30
CA LEU A 48 -25.50 -4.47 -10.58
C LEU A 48 -25.09 -3.09 -10.08
N GLU A 49 -25.88 -2.06 -10.31
CA GLU A 49 -25.64 -0.70 -9.78
C GLU A 49 -25.55 -0.71 -8.26
N ALA A 50 -26.54 -1.33 -7.58
CA ALA A 50 -26.52 -1.43 -6.12
C ALA A 50 -25.27 -2.18 -5.58
N ARG A 51 -24.82 -3.22 -6.29
CA ARG A 51 -23.60 -3.96 -5.93
C ARG A 51 -22.33 -3.15 -6.16
N LEU A 52 -22.31 -2.34 -7.21
CA LEU A 52 -21.20 -1.50 -7.58
C LEU A 52 -21.06 -0.36 -6.56
N ASP A 53 -22.16 0.29 -6.20
CA ASP A 53 -22.20 1.32 -5.15
C ASP A 53 -21.76 0.78 -3.79
N ALA A 54 -22.27 -0.40 -3.41
CA ALA A 54 -21.85 -1.06 -2.17
C ALA A 54 -20.35 -1.33 -2.14
N ARG A 55 -19.80 -1.87 -3.25
CA ARG A 55 -18.37 -2.17 -3.36
C ARG A 55 -17.51 -0.91 -3.35
N PHE A 56 -17.94 0.17 -4.01
CA PHE A 56 -17.21 1.43 -3.99
C PHE A 56 -17.20 2.08 -2.61
N SER A 57 -18.32 2.01 -1.88
CA SER A 57 -18.40 2.47 -0.50
C SER A 57 -17.45 1.69 0.42
N GLU A 58 -17.45 0.36 0.30
CA GLU A 58 -16.55 -0.53 1.04
C GLU A 58 -15.08 -0.22 0.73
N GLN A 59 -14.70 -0.17 -0.55
CA GLN A 59 -13.34 0.17 -0.97
C GLN A 59 -12.93 1.57 -0.49
N GLY A 60 -13.85 2.55 -0.55
CA GLY A 60 -13.61 3.90 -0.06
C GLY A 60 -13.33 3.95 1.44
N SER A 61 -14.02 3.11 2.23
CA SER A 61 -13.77 2.99 3.67
C SER A 61 -12.40 2.39 3.98
N VAL A 62 -12.04 1.28 3.30
CA VAL A 62 -10.74 0.61 3.46
C VAL A 62 -9.59 1.54 3.08
N VAL A 63 -9.71 2.28 1.98
CA VAL A 63 -8.67 3.24 1.55
C VAL A 63 -8.49 4.36 2.57
N ARG A 64 -9.58 4.85 3.18
CA ARG A 64 -9.50 5.88 4.21
C ARG A 64 -8.85 5.35 5.49
N GLU A 65 -9.22 4.16 5.92
CA GLU A 65 -8.67 3.49 7.09
C GLU A 65 -7.16 3.24 6.93
N LEU A 66 -6.76 2.59 5.84
CA LEU A 66 -5.35 2.34 5.52
C LEU A 66 -4.55 3.65 5.40
N GLY A 67 -5.16 4.67 4.79
CA GLY A 67 -4.56 6.00 4.68
C GLY A 67 -4.41 6.72 6.03
N SER A 68 -5.22 6.37 7.04
CA SER A 68 -5.11 6.89 8.40
C SER A 68 -4.03 6.15 9.19
N GLU A 69 -3.97 4.82 9.09
CA GLU A 69 -2.95 3.98 9.71
C GLU A 69 -1.56 4.31 9.18
N MET A 70 -1.41 4.42 7.85
CA MET A 70 -0.13 4.79 7.23
C MET A 70 0.35 6.17 7.70
N ARG A 71 -0.57 7.13 7.89
CA ARG A 71 -0.21 8.45 8.46
C ARG A 71 0.21 8.33 9.91
N ALA A 72 -0.49 7.54 10.73
CA ALA A 72 -0.13 7.31 12.12
C ALA A 72 1.26 6.66 12.24
N GLN A 73 1.49 5.57 11.51
CA GLN A 73 2.79 4.90 11.43
C GLN A 73 3.90 5.84 10.94
N GLY A 74 3.61 6.70 9.95
CA GLY A 74 4.56 7.69 9.46
C GLY A 74 4.95 8.74 10.51
N VAL A 75 4.02 9.13 11.38
CA VAL A 75 4.28 10.03 12.51
C VAL A 75 5.11 9.32 13.58
N GLU A 76 4.74 8.10 13.95
CA GLU A 76 5.47 7.29 14.93
C GLU A 76 6.91 7.01 14.49
N LEU A 77 7.10 6.58 13.24
CA LEU A 77 8.43 6.33 12.69
C LEU A 77 9.29 7.61 12.70
N ARG A 78 8.70 8.76 12.36
CA ARG A 78 9.41 10.05 12.44
C ARG A 78 9.78 10.40 13.87
N ALA A 79 8.93 10.11 14.85
CA ALA A 79 9.23 10.31 16.26
C ALA A 79 10.39 9.42 16.73
N LEU A 80 10.35 8.13 16.42
CA LEU A 80 11.40 7.16 16.75
C LEU A 80 12.75 7.53 16.12
N ILE A 81 12.76 7.95 14.84
CA ILE A 81 14.00 8.42 14.18
C ILE A 81 14.57 9.64 14.91
N LYS A 82 13.71 10.56 15.36
CA LYS A 82 14.14 11.78 16.04
C LYS A 82 14.69 11.50 17.44
N GLU A 83 14.05 10.58 18.16
CA GLU A 83 14.49 10.10 19.47
C GLU A 83 15.82 9.36 19.39
N GLN A 84 15.94 8.39 18.48
CA GLN A 84 17.21 7.70 18.23
C GLN A 84 18.30 8.68 17.80
N GLY A 85 18.01 9.64 16.93
CA GLY A 85 18.99 10.67 16.53
C GLY A 85 19.48 11.52 17.70
N ALA A 86 18.59 11.87 18.64
CA ALA A 86 18.96 12.58 19.85
C ALA A 86 19.83 11.72 20.79
N ASP A 87 19.49 10.44 20.94
CA ASP A 87 20.22 9.49 21.78
C ASP A 87 21.62 9.15 21.21
N LEU A 88 21.72 8.96 19.89
CA LEU A 88 23.02 8.80 19.23
C LEU A 88 23.89 10.05 19.43
N ARG A 89 23.31 11.25 19.29
CA ARG A 89 24.05 12.51 19.50
C ARG A 89 24.50 12.65 20.96
N SER A 90 23.66 12.26 21.92
CA SER A 90 24.01 12.28 23.34
C SER A 90 25.19 11.33 23.61
N SER A 91 25.11 10.10 23.09
CA SER A 91 26.15 9.07 23.22
C SER A 91 27.49 9.50 22.60
N ILE A 92 27.47 10.13 21.43
CA ILE A 92 28.68 10.69 20.80
C ILE A 92 29.30 11.78 21.67
N SER A 93 28.50 12.71 22.20
CA SER A 93 29.02 13.78 23.06
C SER A 93 29.60 13.25 24.37
N ALA A 94 28.98 12.20 24.94
CA ALA A 94 29.47 11.53 26.13
C ALA A 94 30.82 10.85 25.86
N LEU A 95 30.95 10.13 24.73
CA LEU A 95 32.20 9.51 24.29
C LEU A 95 33.32 10.54 24.06
N GLU A 96 33.01 11.68 23.43
CA GLU A 96 33.98 12.76 23.23
C GLU A 96 34.49 13.31 24.56
N SER A 97 33.59 13.51 25.53
CA SER A 97 33.95 13.98 26.87
C SER A 97 34.87 12.99 27.60
N GLN A 98 34.55 11.68 27.52
CA GLN A 98 35.39 10.64 28.10
C GLN A 98 36.77 10.60 27.42
N ASN A 99 36.82 10.68 26.09
CA ASN A 99 38.08 10.68 25.36
C ASN A 99 38.98 11.87 25.74
N LYS A 100 38.38 13.06 25.89
CA LYS A 100 39.10 14.26 26.37
C LYS A 100 39.66 14.06 27.78
N ILE A 101 38.89 13.47 28.68
CA ILE A 101 39.33 13.16 30.05
C ILE A 101 40.46 12.14 30.02
N LEU A 102 40.32 11.05 29.26
CA LEU A 102 41.37 10.04 29.10
C LEU A 102 42.66 10.65 28.55
N ARG A 103 42.55 11.55 27.56
CA ARG A 103 43.71 12.25 27.00
C ARG A 103 44.44 13.10 28.05
N TRP A 104 43.71 13.78 28.93
CA TRP A 104 44.30 14.50 30.06
C TRP A 104 44.94 13.56 31.09
N GLN A 105 44.30 12.44 31.41
CA GLN A 105 44.86 11.44 32.33
C GLN A 105 46.17 10.86 31.80
N PHE A 106 46.21 10.45 30.53
CA PHE A 106 47.45 9.97 29.90
C PHE A 106 48.53 11.05 29.84
N GLY A 107 48.16 12.31 29.56
CA GLY A 107 49.10 13.43 29.59
C GLY A 107 49.73 13.65 30.97
N LEU A 108 48.91 13.59 32.03
CA LEU A 108 49.39 13.73 33.40
C LEU A 108 50.29 12.56 33.82
N ILE A 109 49.89 11.32 33.52
CA ILE A 109 50.71 10.12 33.78
C ILE A 109 52.05 10.23 33.02
N PHE A 110 52.02 10.64 31.75
CA PHE A 110 53.22 10.80 30.94
C PHE A 110 54.18 11.81 31.57
N ILE A 111 53.71 12.97 32.02
CA ILE A 111 54.54 13.97 32.70
C ILE A 111 55.12 13.39 34.00
N CYS A 112 54.30 12.72 34.81
CA CYS A 112 54.73 12.11 36.06
C CYS A 112 55.82 11.03 35.89
N VAL A 113 55.85 10.33 34.75
CA VAL A 113 56.86 9.30 34.47
C VAL A 113 58.08 9.86 33.73
N ALA A 114 57.86 10.72 32.73
CA ALA A 114 58.92 11.28 31.91
C ALA A 114 59.85 12.22 32.69
N VAL A 115 59.31 13.06 33.58
CA VAL A 115 60.12 14.03 34.35
C VAL A 115 61.12 13.34 35.29
N PRO A 116 60.73 12.34 36.11
CA PRO A 116 61.69 11.58 36.92
C PRO A 116 62.73 10.82 36.08
N LEU A 117 62.32 10.22 34.96
CA LEU A 117 63.25 9.51 34.07
C LEU A 117 64.30 10.46 33.46
N LEU A 118 63.88 11.64 33.01
CA LEU A 118 64.78 12.66 32.48
C LEU A 118 65.72 13.19 33.57
N LYS A 119 65.21 13.44 34.79
CA LYS A 119 66.03 13.87 35.93
C LYS A 119 67.09 12.83 36.28
N MET A 120 66.68 11.56 36.41
CA MET A 120 67.60 10.44 36.70
C MET A 120 68.65 10.28 35.59
N GLY A 121 68.26 10.39 34.32
CA GLY A 121 69.18 10.33 33.19
C GLY A 121 70.18 11.49 33.16
N PHE A 122 69.72 12.71 33.46
CA PHE A 122 70.58 13.89 33.53
C PHE A 122 71.58 13.80 34.68
N GLU A 123 71.14 13.37 35.87
CA GLU A 123 72.03 13.14 37.01
C GLU A 123 73.10 12.09 36.69
N LEU A 124 72.74 11.02 35.98
CA LEU A 124 73.68 9.96 35.59
C LEU A 124 74.70 10.45 34.55
N LEU A 125 74.27 11.23 33.54
CA LEU A 125 75.17 11.87 32.58
C LEU A 125 76.12 12.87 33.25
N SER A 126 75.60 13.70 34.16
CA SER A 126 76.40 14.70 34.88
C SER A 126 77.45 14.10 35.82
N ARG A 127 77.25 12.85 36.27
CA ARG A 127 78.24 12.09 37.06
C ARG A 127 79.28 11.37 36.19
N SER A 128 78.95 11.12 34.92
CA SER A 128 79.83 10.42 33.97
C SER A 128 80.73 11.36 33.14
N ALA A 129 80.47 12.67 33.19
CA ALA A 129 81.29 13.73 32.60
C ALA A 129 82.21 14.34 33.67
#